data_AF-A0A6C0DW75-F1
#
_entry.id   AF-A0A6C0DW75-F1
#
_cell.length_a   1.000
_cell.length_b   1.000
_cell.length_c   1.000
_cell.angle_alpha   90.00
_cell.angle_beta   90.00
_cell.angle_gamma   90.00
#
_symmetry.space_group_name_H-M   'P 1'
#
loop_
_entity.id
_entity.type
_entity.pdbx_description
1 polymer ?
#
loop_
_entity_poly.entity_id
_entity_poly.type
_entity_poly.pdbx_seq_one_letter_code
_entity_poly.pdbx_strand_id
1 'polypeptide(L)'
;MYRRKKLIIEKKDASTTTDNTTNYTTDYDDSDGYTETTETSEMTKKIPIKKSKPVVNRAVTFKSIVQSNYTKPVYGSKQDNLTLEEIKEKLEGYVSLKSINDKKVLTMLPLFKTWVRYYNVEKKQFRTGGLLMKVAYPEYITLVNTVNNVSWSVQLKDVIIYILHPDIAKQRIEENEEKRKEKSKETQVERKIEKQNEKKKEKVIKDKLYELYKKGELRKTT
;
A
#
# COMPACT_ATOMS: atom_id res chain seq x y z
N MET A 1 43.63 -37.64 17.18
CA MET A 1 43.75 -36.16 17.07
C MET A 1 43.65 -35.76 15.61
N TYR A 2 42.53 -35.19 15.16
CA TYR A 2 42.36 -34.72 13.78
C TYR A 2 42.61 -33.21 13.70
N ARG A 3 43.62 -32.80 12.91
CA ARG A 3 43.92 -31.39 12.61
C ARG A 3 42.86 -30.83 11.65
N ARG A 4 42.09 -29.83 12.11
CA ARG A 4 41.17 -29.06 11.25
C ARG A 4 41.99 -28.11 10.37
N LYS A 5 41.87 -28.23 9.05
CA LYS A 5 42.40 -27.24 8.09
C LYS A 5 41.45 -26.03 8.08
N LYS A 6 41.98 -24.86 8.41
CA LYS A 6 41.27 -23.57 8.39
C LYS A 6 41.34 -23.03 6.95
N LEU A 7 40.21 -22.94 6.25
CA LEU A 7 40.14 -22.28 4.95
C LEU A 7 39.88 -20.78 5.19
N ILE A 8 40.84 -19.95 4.81
CA ILE A 8 40.71 -18.49 4.76
C ILE A 8 40.32 -18.15 3.33
N ILE A 9 39.16 -17.52 3.15
CA ILE A 9 38.70 -17.03 1.84
C ILE A 9 38.98 -15.53 1.80
N GLU A 10 40.02 -15.13 1.05
CA GLU A 10 40.21 -13.74 0.65
C GLU A 10 39.21 -13.36 -0.44
N LYS A 11 38.54 -12.21 -0.28
CA LYS A 11 37.72 -11.61 -1.34
C LYS A 11 38.64 -10.89 -2.31
N LYS A 12 38.54 -11.24 -3.60
CA LYS A 12 39.05 -10.40 -4.69
C LYS A 12 38.08 -9.24 -4.92
N ASP A 13 38.58 -8.02 -4.82
CA ASP A 13 37.95 -6.83 -5.39
C ASP A 13 38.10 -6.85 -6.92
N ALA A 14 37.01 -6.52 -7.62
CA ALA A 14 37.03 -6.29 -9.07
C ALA A 14 36.14 -5.10 -9.43
N SER A 15 36.78 -3.95 -9.64
CA SER A 15 36.43 -2.96 -10.66
C SER A 15 37.36 -3.27 -11.86
N THR A 16 37.07 -3.11 -13.16
CA THR A 16 36.33 -2.08 -13.89
C THR A 16 36.07 -2.57 -15.34
N THR A 17 34.92 -2.17 -15.93
CA THR A 17 34.60 -1.80 -17.33
C THR A 17 34.94 -2.68 -18.55
N THR A 18 33.91 -2.95 -19.38
CA THR A 18 33.88 -2.53 -20.80
C THR A 18 32.46 -2.50 -21.36
N ASP A 19 32.23 -1.47 -22.16
CA ASP A 19 30.99 -1.00 -22.75
C ASP A 19 30.34 -1.99 -23.71
N ASN A 20 29.01 -1.92 -23.83
CA ASN A 20 28.35 -2.02 -25.13
C ASN A 20 26.98 -1.34 -25.06
N THR A 21 26.94 -0.16 -25.67
CA THR A 21 25.77 0.66 -25.99
C THR A 21 24.96 -0.03 -27.09
N THR A 22 23.69 -0.34 -26.83
CA THR A 22 22.67 -0.39 -27.88
C THR A 22 21.44 0.38 -27.40
N ASN A 23 21.31 1.60 -27.94
CA ASN A 23 20.16 2.46 -27.76
C ASN A 23 18.93 1.84 -28.44
N TYR A 24 17.93 1.46 -27.65
CA TYR A 24 16.55 1.42 -28.11
C TYR A 24 15.82 2.57 -27.42
N THR A 25 15.64 3.67 -28.16
CA THR A 25 14.68 4.71 -27.83
C THR A 25 13.30 4.17 -28.15
N THR A 26 12.49 3.96 -27.11
CA THR A 26 11.04 3.87 -27.22
C THR A 26 10.45 4.86 -26.24
N ASP A 27 10.13 6.05 -26.75
CA ASP A 27 9.36 7.08 -26.05
C ASP A 27 7.94 6.56 -25.85
N TYR A 28 7.65 6.06 -24.65
CA TYR A 28 6.28 5.91 -24.17
C TYR A 28 6.04 6.99 -23.12
N ASP A 29 5.33 8.02 -23.54
CA ASP A 29 4.67 9.01 -22.69
C ASP A 29 3.51 8.31 -21.96
N ASP A 30 3.82 7.69 -20.83
CA ASP A 30 2.86 6.93 -20.01
C ASP A 30 2.32 7.86 -18.89
N SER A 31 1.44 8.78 -19.29
CA SER A 31 0.66 9.64 -18.41
C SER A 31 -0.77 9.09 -18.23
N ASP A 32 -0.89 7.84 -17.80
CA ASP A 32 -2.19 7.22 -17.53
C ASP A 32 -2.67 7.54 -16.11
N GLY A 33 -3.23 8.75 -15.97
CA GLY A 33 -3.97 9.17 -14.77
C GLY A 33 -5.28 8.42 -14.62
N TYR A 34 -5.30 7.32 -13.89
CA TYR A 34 -6.55 6.64 -13.51
C TYR A 34 -7.30 7.45 -12.44
N THR A 35 -8.45 8.02 -12.80
CA THR A 35 -9.40 8.63 -11.87
C THR A 35 -10.51 7.64 -11.52
N GLU A 36 -10.65 7.31 -10.25
CA GLU A 36 -11.77 6.54 -9.70
C GLU A 36 -13.06 7.37 -9.83
N THR A 37 -13.99 6.96 -10.69
CA THR A 37 -15.36 7.48 -10.75
C THR A 37 -16.32 6.37 -10.33
N THR A 38 -16.90 6.51 -9.14
CA THR A 38 -18.06 5.72 -8.71
C THR A 38 -19.31 6.32 -9.37
N GLU A 39 -19.81 5.67 -10.41
CA GLU A 39 -21.11 5.99 -10.99
C GLU A 39 -22.22 5.51 -10.05
N THR A 40 -23.02 6.46 -9.56
CA THR A 40 -24.40 6.18 -9.13
C THR A 40 -25.29 7.20 -9.81
N SER A 41 -26.06 6.71 -10.79
CA SER A 41 -27.03 7.47 -11.59
C SER A 41 -28.25 7.87 -10.75
N GLU A 42 -28.29 9.17 -10.45
CA GLU A 42 -29.41 10.13 -10.53
C GLU A 42 -30.84 9.73 -10.11
N MET A 43 -31.37 10.46 -9.12
CA MET A 43 -32.69 11.11 -9.24
C MET A 43 -32.63 12.55 -8.68
N THR A 44 -33.16 13.46 -9.50
CA THR A 44 -33.04 14.91 -9.53
C THR A 44 -33.76 15.67 -8.42
N LYS A 45 -33.12 16.68 -7.78
CA LYS A 45 -33.74 17.98 -7.40
C LYS A 45 -32.69 19.09 -7.35
N LYS A 46 -32.91 20.18 -8.11
CA LYS A 46 -32.03 21.36 -8.21
C LYS A 46 -32.01 22.14 -6.88
N ILE A 47 -30.83 22.32 -6.29
CA ILE A 47 -30.56 23.19 -5.13
C ILE A 47 -29.31 24.03 -5.48
N PRO A 48 -29.27 25.35 -5.21
CA PRO A 48 -28.23 26.22 -5.73
C PRO A 48 -26.85 25.97 -5.07
N ILE A 49 -25.85 25.71 -5.92
CA ILE A 49 -24.48 25.35 -5.54
C ILE A 49 -23.72 26.61 -5.09
N LYS A 50 -23.40 26.69 -3.79
CA LYS A 50 -22.33 27.56 -3.29
C LYS A 50 -20.99 27.02 -3.82
N LYS A 51 -20.17 27.89 -4.42
CA LYS A 51 -18.83 27.57 -4.95
C LYS A 51 -17.96 26.93 -3.86
N SER A 52 -17.89 25.61 -3.84
CA SER A 52 -16.86 24.88 -3.10
C SER A 52 -15.55 24.96 -3.87
N LYS A 53 -14.45 25.17 -3.14
CA LYS A 53 -13.10 25.17 -3.71
C LYS A 53 -12.83 23.81 -4.37
N PRO A 54 -12.10 23.77 -5.51
CA PRO A 54 -11.79 22.51 -6.18
C PRO A 54 -10.97 21.62 -5.25
N VAL A 55 -11.49 20.42 -4.96
CA VAL A 55 -10.71 19.35 -4.35
C VAL A 55 -9.75 18.87 -5.43
N VAL A 56 -8.49 19.25 -5.31
CA VAL A 56 -7.42 18.73 -6.18
C VAL A 56 -7.24 17.25 -5.84
N ASN A 57 -7.89 16.37 -6.60
CA ASN A 57 -7.59 14.94 -6.58
C ASN A 57 -6.17 14.77 -7.11
N ARG A 58 -5.19 14.61 -6.21
CA ARG A 58 -3.83 14.25 -6.60
C ARG A 58 -3.89 12.85 -7.20
N ALA A 59 -3.75 12.74 -8.52
CA ALA A 59 -3.50 11.46 -9.18
C ALA A 59 -2.26 10.82 -8.56
N VAL A 60 -2.42 9.64 -7.97
CA VAL A 60 -1.30 8.91 -7.37
C VAL A 60 -0.49 8.28 -8.50
N THR A 61 0.57 8.96 -8.92
CA THR A 61 1.50 8.45 -9.93
C THR A 61 2.48 7.48 -9.27
N PHE A 62 2.50 6.23 -9.72
CA PHE A 62 3.47 5.23 -9.28
C PHE A 62 4.74 5.33 -10.11
N LYS A 63 5.90 5.36 -9.45
CA LYS A 63 7.19 5.38 -10.15
C LYS A 63 7.67 3.95 -10.37
N SER A 64 8.17 3.66 -11.57
CA SER A 64 8.86 2.39 -11.82
C SER A 64 10.05 2.25 -10.88
N ILE A 65 10.28 1.04 -10.35
CA ILE A 65 11.41 0.76 -9.45
C ILE A 65 12.76 1.15 -10.08
N VAL A 66 12.88 1.03 -11.40
CA VAL A 66 14.08 1.39 -12.16
C VAL A 66 14.30 2.91 -12.19
N GLN A 67 13.21 3.68 -12.19
CA GLN A 67 13.22 5.16 -12.16
C GLN A 67 13.20 5.71 -10.73
N SER A 68 13.16 4.83 -9.73
CA SER A 68 13.17 5.22 -8.32
C SER A 68 14.60 5.26 -7.79
N ASN A 69 14.88 6.13 -6.82
CA ASN A 69 16.15 6.14 -6.07
C ASN A 69 16.22 4.98 -5.05
N TYR A 70 15.61 3.84 -5.37
CA TYR A 70 15.56 2.68 -4.49
C TYR A 70 16.90 1.94 -4.54
N THR A 71 17.60 1.92 -3.41
CA THR A 71 18.82 1.14 -3.23
C THR A 71 18.53 -0.06 -2.34
N LYS A 72 18.85 -1.27 -2.82
CA LYS A 72 18.71 -2.48 -2.01
C LYS A 72 19.69 -2.42 -0.82
N PRO A 73 19.24 -2.69 0.42
CA PRO A 73 20.13 -2.72 1.59
C PRO A 73 21.24 -3.78 1.45
N VAL A 74 22.43 -3.47 1.97
CA VAL A 74 23.63 -4.34 1.91
C VAL A 74 23.38 -5.70 2.57
N TYR A 75 22.68 -5.72 3.70
CA TYR A 75 22.34 -6.94 4.44
C TYR A 75 21.09 -7.66 3.91
N GLY A 76 20.61 -7.28 2.73
CA GLY A 76 19.36 -7.79 2.16
C GLY A 76 18.12 -7.17 2.79
N SER A 77 16.97 -7.45 2.20
CA SER A 77 15.66 -7.06 2.73
C SER A 77 15.18 -8.06 3.79
N LYS A 78 14.20 -7.66 4.62
CA LYS A 78 13.53 -8.58 5.55
C LYS A 78 13.01 -9.85 4.87
N GLN A 79 12.63 -9.74 3.59
CA GLN A 79 12.12 -10.88 2.80
C GLN A 79 13.23 -11.84 2.37
N ASP A 80 14.46 -11.35 2.17
CA ASP A 80 15.60 -12.20 1.78
C ASP A 80 16.07 -13.06 2.97
N ASN A 81 15.76 -12.66 4.20
CA ASN A 81 16.14 -13.35 5.43
C ASN A 81 15.01 -14.23 6.01
N LEU A 82 13.91 -14.45 5.26
CA LEU A 82 12.82 -15.32 5.70
C LEU A 82 13.24 -16.80 5.65
N THR A 83 12.91 -17.52 6.71
CA THR A 83 13.04 -18.98 6.77
C THR A 83 11.93 -19.66 5.96
N LEU A 84 12.13 -20.93 5.62
CA LEU A 84 11.14 -21.73 4.89
C LEU A 84 9.81 -21.83 5.65
N GLU A 85 9.85 -21.92 6.98
CA GLU A 85 8.68 -22.02 7.85
C GLU A 85 7.87 -20.72 7.82
N GLU A 86 8.52 -19.57 7.95
CA GLU A 86 7.87 -18.26 7.83
C GLU A 86 7.28 -18.04 6.44
N ILE A 87 7.93 -18.56 5.38
CA ILE A 87 7.38 -18.51 4.02
C ILE A 87 6.10 -19.34 3.94
N LYS A 88 6.09 -20.55 4.51
CA LYS A 88 4.90 -21.42 4.53
C LYS A 88 3.76 -20.78 5.31
N GLU A 89 4.03 -20.25 6.50
CA GLU A 89 3.06 -19.51 7.31
C GLU A 89 2.46 -18.34 6.52
N LYS A 90 3.31 -17.55 5.85
CA LYS A 90 2.81 -16.47 4.99
C LYS A 90 1.91 -17.01 3.89
N LEU A 91 2.28 -18.11 3.24
CA LEU A 91 1.52 -18.71 2.14
C LEU A 91 0.29 -19.50 2.59
N GLU A 92 -0.05 -19.53 3.88
CA GLU A 92 -1.27 -20.15 4.37
C GLU A 92 -2.51 -19.49 3.72
N GLY A 93 -3.38 -20.32 3.15
CA GLY A 93 -4.56 -19.89 2.39
C GLY A 93 -4.28 -19.36 0.98
N TYR A 94 -3.03 -19.43 0.49
CA TYR A 94 -2.70 -19.08 -0.89
C TYR A 94 -2.74 -20.30 -1.82
N VAL A 95 -3.27 -20.08 -3.02
CA VAL A 95 -3.26 -21.03 -4.14
C VAL A 95 -2.04 -20.76 -5.02
N SER A 96 -1.27 -21.81 -5.34
CA SER A 96 -0.10 -21.72 -6.22
C SER A 96 -0.48 -21.92 -7.68
N LEU A 97 -0.10 -20.98 -8.55
CA LEU A 97 -0.24 -21.04 -10.00
C LEU A 97 1.14 -21.30 -10.61
N LYS A 98 1.38 -22.54 -11.05
CA LYS A 98 2.68 -22.97 -11.59
C LYS A 98 2.71 -22.85 -13.10
N SER A 99 1.69 -23.39 -13.77
CA SER A 99 1.60 -23.38 -15.22
C SER A 99 1.24 -22.00 -15.76
N ILE A 100 1.63 -21.72 -17.01
CA ILE A 100 1.18 -20.53 -17.71
C ILE A 100 -0.33 -20.51 -17.91
N ASN A 101 -0.96 -21.68 -18.04
CA ASN A 101 -2.42 -21.79 -18.16
C ASN A 101 -3.12 -21.41 -16.86
N ASP A 102 -2.60 -21.85 -15.71
CA ASP A 102 -3.14 -21.50 -14.39
C ASP A 102 -3.06 -19.97 -14.16
N LYS A 103 -1.99 -19.35 -14.63
CA LYS A 103 -1.77 -17.89 -14.54
C LYS A 103 -2.77 -17.08 -15.37
N LYS A 104 -3.54 -17.70 -16.27
CA LYS A 104 -4.61 -17.01 -17.01
C LYS A 104 -5.65 -16.40 -16.07
N VAL A 105 -5.86 -16.99 -14.89
CA VAL A 105 -6.77 -16.46 -13.86
C VAL A 105 -6.44 -15.01 -13.49
N LEU A 106 -5.17 -14.59 -13.58
CA LEU A 106 -4.74 -13.22 -13.31
C LEU A 106 -5.52 -12.18 -14.13
N THR A 107 -5.94 -12.52 -15.36
CA THR A 107 -6.70 -11.63 -16.25
C THR A 107 -8.11 -11.31 -15.75
N MET A 108 -8.67 -12.16 -14.87
CA MET A 108 -10.01 -11.99 -14.32
C MET A 108 -10.01 -11.35 -12.93
N LEU A 109 -8.83 -11.12 -12.35
CA LEU A 109 -8.72 -10.63 -10.98
C LEU A 109 -8.87 -9.11 -10.91
N PRO A 110 -9.45 -8.59 -9.83
CA PRO A 110 -9.62 -7.16 -9.66
C PRO A 110 -8.27 -6.46 -9.45
N LEU A 111 -7.97 -5.52 -10.35
CA LEU A 111 -6.81 -4.64 -10.24
C LEU A 111 -6.89 -3.79 -8.97
N PHE A 112 -5.73 -3.49 -8.39
CA PHE A 112 -5.51 -2.78 -7.12
C PHE A 112 -6.18 -3.37 -5.88
N LYS A 113 -6.85 -4.52 -5.99
CA LYS A 113 -7.47 -5.23 -4.86
C LYS A 113 -6.77 -6.54 -4.54
N THR A 114 -6.25 -7.22 -5.55
CA THR A 114 -5.58 -8.50 -5.35
C THR A 114 -4.11 -8.32 -4.98
N TRP A 115 -3.72 -8.85 -3.83
CA TRP A 115 -2.32 -8.97 -3.43
C TRP A 115 -1.71 -10.24 -4.02
N VAL A 116 -0.64 -10.09 -4.79
CA VAL A 116 0.04 -11.19 -5.47
C VAL A 116 1.40 -11.42 -4.84
N ARG A 117 1.69 -12.68 -4.51
CA ARG A 117 3.00 -13.14 -4.05
C ARG A 117 3.62 -14.01 -5.13
N TYR A 118 4.94 -14.12 -5.13
CA TYR A 118 5.59 -14.94 -6.14
C TYR A 118 6.93 -15.50 -5.68
N TYR A 119 7.30 -16.62 -6.29
CA TYR A 119 8.58 -17.27 -6.08
C TYR A 119 9.30 -17.35 -7.42
N ASN A 120 10.48 -16.74 -7.50
CA ASN A 120 11.34 -16.85 -8.67
C ASN A 120 12.09 -18.18 -8.59
N VAL A 121 11.87 -19.05 -9.59
CA VAL A 121 12.42 -20.41 -9.61
C VAL A 121 13.92 -20.40 -9.86
N GLU A 122 14.40 -19.54 -10.76
CA GLU A 122 15.82 -19.43 -11.11
C GLU A 122 16.67 -18.93 -9.94
N LYS A 123 16.24 -17.83 -9.32
CA LYS A 123 16.95 -17.16 -8.22
C LYS A 123 16.64 -17.80 -6.87
N LYS A 124 15.70 -18.75 -6.81
CA LYS A 124 15.18 -19.36 -5.57
C LYS A 124 14.73 -18.35 -4.53
N GLN A 125 14.18 -17.22 -4.98
CA GLN A 125 13.82 -16.08 -4.13
C GLN A 125 12.32 -15.95 -4.00
N PHE A 126 11.85 -16.00 -2.75
CA PHE A 126 10.48 -15.65 -2.40
C PHE A 126 10.32 -14.12 -2.34
N ARG A 127 9.24 -13.62 -2.89
CA ARG A 127 8.85 -12.21 -2.84
C ARG A 127 7.43 -12.12 -2.30
N THR A 128 7.26 -11.26 -1.30
CA THR A 128 5.93 -10.94 -0.79
C THR A 128 5.09 -10.20 -1.83
N GLY A 129 5.72 -9.69 -2.89
CA GLY A 129 5.05 -9.07 -4.02
C GLY A 129 4.34 -7.76 -3.66
N GLY A 130 3.17 -7.54 -4.26
CA GLY A 130 2.45 -6.27 -4.19
C GLY A 130 1.02 -6.39 -4.72
N LEU A 131 0.32 -5.26 -4.81
CA LEU A 131 -1.01 -5.21 -5.41
C LEU A 131 -0.91 -5.33 -6.93
N LEU A 132 -1.84 -6.07 -7.53
CA LEU A 132 -1.91 -6.26 -8.97
C LEU A 132 -2.34 -4.96 -9.65
N MET A 133 -1.47 -4.36 -10.47
CA MET A 133 -1.76 -3.11 -11.16
C MET A 133 -2.20 -3.33 -12.59
N LYS A 134 -1.46 -4.16 -13.33
CA LYS A 134 -1.70 -4.46 -14.76
C LYS A 134 -1.37 -5.91 -15.04
N VAL A 135 -2.10 -6.51 -15.97
CA VAL A 135 -1.87 -7.88 -16.43
C VAL A 135 -1.65 -7.85 -17.94
N ALA A 136 -0.45 -8.20 -18.38
CA ALA A 136 -0.07 -8.36 -19.78
C ALA A 136 0.21 -9.85 -20.04
N TYR A 137 -0.84 -10.67 -19.95
CA TYR A 137 -0.74 -12.12 -20.13
C TYR A 137 -0.49 -12.48 -21.61
N PRO A 138 0.41 -13.44 -21.92
CA PRO A 138 1.13 -14.36 -21.03
C PRO A 138 2.52 -13.87 -20.60
N GLU A 139 2.90 -12.63 -20.89
CA GLU A 139 4.28 -12.18 -20.77
C GLU A 139 4.64 -11.76 -19.34
N TYR A 140 3.90 -10.79 -18.78
CA TYR A 140 4.22 -10.19 -17.49
C TYR A 140 3.00 -9.65 -16.76
N ILE A 141 3.18 -9.36 -15.48
CA ILE A 141 2.27 -8.56 -14.67
C ILE A 141 3.03 -7.39 -14.06
N THR A 142 2.32 -6.31 -13.76
CA THR A 142 2.89 -5.19 -13.00
C THR A 142 2.28 -5.17 -11.61
N LEU A 143 3.15 -5.12 -10.62
CA LEU A 143 2.79 -5.05 -9.21
C LEU A 143 3.16 -3.67 -8.67
N VAL A 144 2.43 -3.25 -7.63
CA VAL A 144 2.66 -1.97 -6.97
C VAL A 144 2.76 -2.12 -5.46
N ASN A 145 3.67 -1.34 -4.89
CA ASN A 145 3.74 -1.08 -3.46
C ASN A 145 3.18 0.32 -3.20
N THR A 146 2.02 0.38 -2.56
CA THR A 146 1.31 1.62 -2.22
C THR A 146 1.95 2.43 -1.10
N VAL A 147 2.81 1.82 -0.28
CA VAL A 147 3.53 2.54 0.79
C VAL A 147 4.64 3.39 0.20
N ASN A 148 5.38 2.84 -0.76
CA ASN A 148 6.52 3.50 -1.39
C ASN A 148 6.17 4.16 -2.72
N ASN A 149 4.95 3.97 -3.21
CA ASN A 149 4.50 4.34 -4.55
C ASN A 149 5.44 3.85 -5.68
N VAL A 150 5.96 2.63 -5.52
CA VAL A 150 6.86 1.99 -6.48
C VAL A 150 6.15 0.84 -7.19
N SER A 151 6.31 0.76 -8.51
CA SER A 151 5.83 -0.35 -9.34
C SER A 151 6.98 -1.15 -9.94
N TRP A 152 6.75 -2.44 -10.20
CA TRP A 152 7.71 -3.30 -10.92
C TRP A 152 6.98 -4.38 -11.70
N SER A 153 7.59 -4.81 -12.80
CA SER A 153 7.06 -5.88 -13.64
C SER A 153 7.67 -7.23 -13.26
N VAL A 154 6.86 -8.28 -13.36
CA VAL A 154 7.22 -9.67 -13.08
C VAL A 154 6.88 -10.52 -14.30
N GLN A 155 7.89 -11.18 -14.86
CA GLN A 155 7.71 -12.11 -15.98
C GLN A 155 7.00 -13.39 -15.51
N LEU A 156 6.07 -13.90 -16.31
CA LEU A 156 5.22 -15.04 -15.93
C LEU A 156 5.85 -16.42 -16.24
N LYS A 157 6.91 -16.49 -17.05
CA LYS A 157 7.51 -17.75 -17.51
C LYS A 157 8.09 -18.59 -16.37
N ASP A 158 9.07 -18.05 -15.64
CA ASP A 158 9.89 -18.81 -14.67
C ASP A 158 9.57 -18.47 -13.20
N VAL A 159 8.31 -18.13 -12.96
CA VAL A 159 7.81 -17.66 -11.66
C VAL A 159 6.59 -18.46 -11.24
N ILE A 160 6.54 -18.89 -9.98
CA ILE A 160 5.33 -19.44 -9.37
C ILE A 160 4.57 -18.29 -8.72
N ILE A 161 3.32 -18.10 -9.10
CA ILE A 161 2.45 -17.04 -8.57
C ILE A 161 1.61 -17.62 -7.44
N TYR A 162 1.38 -16.84 -6.39
CA TYR A 162 0.53 -17.21 -5.26
C TYR A 162 -0.53 -16.14 -5.07
N ILE A 163 -1.79 -16.58 -5.03
CA ILE A 163 -2.96 -15.73 -4.88
C ILE A 163 -3.79 -16.26 -3.71
N LEU A 164 -4.33 -15.37 -2.89
CA LEU A 164 -5.18 -15.78 -1.77
C LEU A 164 -6.45 -16.47 -2.30
N HIS A 165 -6.87 -17.56 -1.66
CA HIS A 165 -8.10 -18.26 -2.02
C HIS A 165 -9.29 -17.27 -1.98
N PRO A 166 -10.22 -17.31 -2.96
CA PRO A 166 -11.30 -16.33 -3.07
C PRO A 166 -12.18 -16.24 -1.81
N ASP A 167 -12.45 -17.37 -1.15
CA ASP A 167 -13.29 -17.39 0.06
C ASP A 167 -12.59 -16.69 1.24
N ILE A 168 -11.30 -16.97 1.43
CA ILE A 168 -10.48 -16.31 2.46
C ILE A 168 -10.31 -14.83 2.13
N ALA A 169 -10.18 -14.49 0.84
CA ALA A 169 -10.08 -13.12 0.38
C ALA A 169 -11.35 -12.31 0.69
N LYS A 170 -12.54 -12.89 0.44
CA LYS A 170 -13.82 -12.26 0.77
C LYS A 170 -13.96 -12.02 2.27
N GLN A 171 -13.72 -13.05 3.08
CA GLN A 171 -13.76 -12.93 4.55
C GLN A 171 -12.84 -11.81 5.06
N ARG A 172 -11.59 -11.75 4.57
CA ARG A 172 -10.66 -10.69 4.97
C ARG A 172 -11.09 -9.30 4.53
N ILE A 173 -11.74 -9.17 3.38
CA ILE A 173 -12.25 -7.86 2.91
C ILE A 173 -13.38 -7.41 3.83
N GLU A 174 -14.34 -8.29 4.13
CA GLU A 174 -15.47 -8.01 5.02
C GLU A 174 -15.00 -7.64 6.43
N GLU A 175 -14.12 -8.43 7.04
CA GLU A 175 -13.54 -8.13 8.36
C GLU A 175 -12.83 -6.77 8.40
N ASN A 176 -12.10 -6.42 7.34
CA ASN A 176 -11.39 -5.14 7.28
C ASN A 176 -12.35 -3.96 7.12
N GLU A 177 -13.46 -4.13 6.40
CA GLU A 177 -14.50 -3.12 6.29
C GLU A 177 -15.24 -2.90 7.61
N GLU A 178 -15.53 -3.96 8.36
CA GLU A 178 -16.12 -3.88 9.69
C GLU A 178 -15.21 -3.14 10.67
N LYS A 179 -13.92 -3.52 10.74
CA LYS A 179 -12.91 -2.83 11.57
C LYS A 179 -12.80 -1.34 11.23
N ARG A 180 -12.88 -0.98 9.94
CA ARG A 180 -12.89 0.43 9.50
C ARG A 180 -14.14 1.17 9.96
N LYS A 181 -15.31 0.55 9.84
CA LYS A 181 -16.58 1.13 10.30
C LYS A 181 -16.58 1.33 11.82
N GLU A 182 -16.11 0.35 12.58
CA GLU A 182 -16.01 0.43 14.04
C GLU A 182 -15.07 1.56 14.49
N LYS A 183 -13.84 1.59 13.95
CA LYS A 183 -12.88 2.67 14.25
C LYS A 183 -13.43 4.04 13.90
N SER A 184 -14.18 4.17 12.81
CA SER A 184 -14.81 5.43 12.44
C SER A 184 -15.90 5.88 13.43
N LYS A 185 -16.67 4.93 13.99
CA LYS A 185 -17.68 5.20 15.03
C LYS A 185 -17.01 5.63 16.33
N GLU A 186 -15.96 4.94 16.75
CA GLU A 186 -15.17 5.26 17.94
C GLU A 186 -14.60 6.68 17.86
N THR A 187 -13.94 7.04 16.76
CA THR A 187 -13.43 8.40 16.53
C THR A 187 -14.53 9.47 16.54
N GLN A 188 -15.75 9.15 16.06
CA GLN A 188 -16.88 10.09 16.14
C GLN A 188 -17.40 10.27 17.57
N VAL A 189 -17.41 9.20 18.37
CA VAL A 189 -17.82 9.25 19.78
C VAL A 189 -16.82 10.08 20.59
N GLU A 190 -15.52 9.85 20.41
CA GLU A 190 -14.46 10.64 21.06
C GLU A 190 -14.60 12.14 20.78
N ARG A 191 -14.79 12.52 19.51
CA ARG A 191 -15.02 13.92 19.12
C ARG A 191 -16.30 14.51 19.73
N LYS A 192 -17.35 13.72 19.96
CA LYS A 192 -18.57 14.19 20.63
C LYS A 192 -18.34 14.42 22.12
N ILE A 193 -17.62 13.52 22.79
CA ILE A 193 -17.27 13.64 24.20
C ILE A 193 -16.38 14.87 24.45
N GLU A 194 -15.37 15.07 23.60
CA GLU A 194 -14.47 16.22 23.67
C GLU A 194 -15.25 17.55 23.57
N LYS A 195 -16.13 17.68 22.57
CA LYS A 195 -17.01 18.85 22.42
C LYS A 195 -17.94 19.07 23.61
N GLN A 196 -18.44 18.01 24.24
CA GLN A 196 -19.28 18.16 25.44
C GLN A 196 -18.47 18.64 26.64
N ASN A 197 -17.24 18.14 26.80
CA ASN A 197 -16.35 18.57 27.89
C ASN A 197 -15.92 20.03 27.73
N GLU A 198 -15.63 20.48 26.52
CA GLU A 198 -15.36 21.90 26.22
C GLU A 198 -16.56 22.78 26.59
N LYS A 199 -17.78 22.40 26.19
CA LYS A 199 -19.00 23.14 26.55
C LYS A 199 -19.23 23.19 28.06
N LYS A 200 -18.94 22.12 28.79
CA LYS A 200 -19.04 22.09 30.26
C LYS A 200 -18.02 23.04 30.89
N LYS A 201 -16.76 23.03 30.43
CA LYS A 201 -15.71 23.94 30.90
C LYS A 201 -16.09 25.40 30.62
N GLU A 202 -16.56 25.70 29.41
CA GLU A 202 -17.00 27.05 29.03
C GLU A 202 -18.16 27.53 29.93
N LYS A 203 -19.13 26.66 30.21
CA LYS A 203 -20.25 26.99 31.11
C LYS A 203 -19.78 27.32 32.52
N VAL A 204 -18.89 26.52 33.09
CA VAL A 204 -18.30 26.77 34.42
C VAL A 204 -17.55 28.10 34.46
N ILE A 205 -16.81 28.44 33.40
CA ILE A 205 -16.09 29.73 33.30
C ILE A 205 -17.10 30.89 33.24
N LYS A 206 -18.15 30.79 32.42
CA LYS A 206 -19.21 31.81 32.32
C LYS A 206 -19.93 32.04 33.64
N ASP A 207 -20.30 30.95 34.32
CA ASP A 207 -20.99 31.03 35.62
C ASP A 207 -20.09 31.71 36.66
N LYS A 208 -18.79 31.39 36.70
CA LYS A 208 -17.83 32.02 37.63
C LYS A 208 -17.57 33.49 37.32
N LEU A 209 -17.44 33.86 36.05
CA LEU A 209 -17.32 35.26 35.62
C LEU A 209 -18.55 36.08 36.02
N TYR A 210 -19.74 35.49 35.89
CA TYR A 210 -21.00 36.14 36.27
C TYR A 210 -21.11 36.37 37.78
N GLU A 211 -20.67 35.40 38.60
CA GLU A 211 -20.59 35.60 40.05
C GLU A 211 -19.66 36.75 40.44
N LEU A 212 -18.47 36.82 39.85
CA LEU A 212 -17.49 37.88 40.12
C LEU A 212 -18.02 39.25 39.69
N TYR A 213 -18.76 39.32 38.58
CA TYR A 213 -19.45 40.53 38.15
C TYR A 213 -20.50 40.97 39.19
N LYS A 214 -21.34 40.04 39.67
CA LYS A 214 -22.34 40.35 40.72
C LYS A 214 -21.72 40.80 42.03
N LYS A 215 -20.55 40.27 42.40
CA LYS A 215 -19.79 40.67 43.60
C LYS A 215 -19.10 42.03 43.46
N GLY A 216 -19.10 42.65 42.28
CA GLY A 216 -18.43 43.93 42.02
C GLY A 216 -16.91 43.83 41.86
N GLU A 217 -16.36 42.61 41.81
CA GLU A 217 -14.93 42.33 41.60
C GLU A 217 -14.55 42.42 40.11
N LEU A 218 -15.54 42.28 39.21
CA LEU A 218 -15.39 42.55 37.79
C LEU A 218 -15.99 43.93 37.45
N ARG A 219 -15.14 44.91 37.13
CA ARG A 219 -15.59 46.24 36.68
C ARG A 219 -15.52 46.33 35.16
N LYS A 220 -16.54 46.94 34.55
CA LYS A 220 -16.46 47.40 33.15
C LYS A 220 -15.48 48.57 33.12
N THR A 221 -14.29 48.38 32.58
CA THR A 221 -13.48 49.52 32.13
C THR A 221 -14.27 50.21 31.03
N THR A 222 -14.73 51.42 31.32
CA THR A 222 -15.36 52.33 30.37
C THR A 222 -14.27 53.17 29.73
#